data_AF-A0A1S8IA78-F1
#
_entry.id   AF-A0A1S8IA78-F1
#
_cell.length_a   1.000
_cell.length_b   1.000
_cell.length_c   1.000
_cell.angle_alpha   90.00
_cell.angle_beta   90.00
_cell.angle_gamma   90.00
#
_symmetry.space_group_name_H-M   'P 1'
#
loop_
_entity.id
_entity.type
_entity.pdbx_description
1 polymer ?
#
loop_
_entity_poly.entity_id
_entity_poly.type
_entity_poly.pdbx_seq_one_letter_code
_entity_poly.pdbx_strand_id
1 'polypeptide(L)'
;MTGPWSEPIYLNSNGFDPSLFHDLETGKKWLVNELWDYRLDTPNKSSGIVLQEYDAEKKKLDGPIYKIFAGTELAKTEAPHLYFRNGYYYLMTAEGGTGRGHSVTVCRAKNITGPYELDPGFPMLTASDKPASTLQCTGHGSLVQTPSGRWYMTYLCTRPLNGAAILGRETAIQEVYWTSDDWLRLKDSQTTPMEEIMIETNEEVQQEKDHQFMDTFEGELKKNWNARRILPNADWCDTKCRPGFLRLISGESLQSTFEHHLLAIRQTDFTFDAETAFEYMPNNFNQMAGLVLYLNESNYIYCYVTWNEDKGKCLRMIESENGVAQIEDWTIPLTEKKTFLKVTVKKETAQFHLKDVSTEEWKKVGPQKNMCILSGGFTGNFIGIAVHDLNKKRGSYADFEFFKYDGKDHL
;
A
#
# COMPACT_ATOMS: atom_id res chain seq x y z
N MET A 1 12.65 -14.88 2.80
CA MET A 1 13.81 -14.37 2.04
C MET A 1 14.36 -13.13 2.76
N THR A 2 15.61 -13.15 3.21
CA THR A 2 16.22 -12.07 4.03
C THR A 2 17.40 -11.38 3.33
N GLY A 3 17.64 -11.70 2.05
CA GLY A 3 18.78 -11.19 1.29
C GLY A 3 20.11 -11.87 1.66
N PRO A 4 21.25 -11.31 1.19
CA PRO A 4 21.35 -10.06 0.44
C PRO A 4 20.75 -10.16 -0.98
N TRP A 5 20.11 -9.09 -1.43
CA TRP A 5 19.66 -8.96 -2.83
C TRP A 5 20.81 -8.46 -3.69
N SER A 6 20.86 -8.86 -4.96
CA SER A 6 21.88 -8.38 -5.90
C SER A 6 21.61 -6.95 -6.36
N GLU A 7 22.62 -6.31 -6.95
CA GLU A 7 22.41 -5.10 -7.75
C GLU A 7 21.37 -5.34 -8.86
N PRO A 8 20.52 -4.34 -9.17
CA PRO A 8 19.47 -4.48 -10.16
C PRO A 8 20.05 -4.61 -11.57
N ILE A 9 19.40 -5.42 -12.40
CA ILE A 9 19.66 -5.53 -13.84
C ILE A 9 18.54 -4.80 -14.56
N TYR A 10 18.88 -3.80 -15.37
CA TYR A 10 17.90 -3.11 -16.21
C TYR A 10 17.42 -4.03 -17.35
N LEU A 11 16.10 -4.07 -17.58
CA LEU A 11 15.48 -4.94 -18.57
C LEU A 11 14.95 -4.13 -19.77
N ASN A 12 13.89 -3.35 -19.56
CA ASN A 12 13.28 -2.49 -20.58
C ASN A 12 12.44 -1.36 -19.94
N SER A 13 11.72 -0.59 -20.76
CA SER A 13 10.81 0.48 -20.31
C SER A 13 9.66 0.74 -21.29
N ASN A 14 9.19 -0.29 -22.01
CA ASN A 14 8.08 -0.16 -22.96
C ASN A 14 6.69 -0.28 -22.30
N GLY A 15 6.64 -0.62 -21.01
CA GLY A 15 5.44 -0.64 -20.18
C GLY A 15 5.76 -1.13 -18.77
N PHE A 16 4.74 -1.44 -17.98
CA PHE A 16 4.86 -1.87 -16.59
C PHE A 16 4.39 -3.32 -16.39
N ASP A 17 4.28 -3.73 -15.12
CA ASP A 17 3.97 -5.10 -14.70
C ASP A 17 4.89 -6.19 -15.30
N PRO A 18 6.22 -6.08 -15.13
CA PRO A 18 7.13 -7.11 -15.57
C PRO A 18 6.96 -8.40 -14.75
N SER A 19 6.87 -9.53 -15.45
CA SER A 19 6.90 -10.86 -14.84
C SER A 19 7.89 -11.77 -15.57
N LEU A 20 8.73 -12.45 -14.80
CA LEU A 20 9.72 -13.38 -15.32
C LEU A 20 9.19 -14.81 -15.25
N PHE A 21 9.04 -15.43 -16.42
CA PHE A 21 8.64 -16.82 -16.57
C PHE A 21 9.87 -17.72 -16.74
N HIS A 22 9.90 -18.81 -16.00
CA HIS A 22 10.93 -19.84 -16.07
C HIS A 22 10.36 -21.03 -16.83
N ASP A 23 10.74 -21.18 -18.09
CA ASP A 23 10.28 -22.28 -18.92
C ASP A 23 11.11 -23.54 -18.62
N LEU A 24 10.55 -24.41 -17.79
CA LEU A 24 11.22 -25.65 -17.38
C LEU A 24 11.28 -26.69 -18.50
N GLU A 25 10.44 -26.57 -19.54
CA GLU A 25 10.44 -27.49 -20.67
C GLU A 25 11.59 -27.18 -21.64
N THR A 26 11.89 -25.90 -21.83
CA THR A 26 12.94 -25.47 -22.77
C THR A 26 14.24 -25.01 -22.10
N GLY A 27 14.21 -24.75 -20.79
CA GLY A 27 15.31 -24.15 -20.03
C GLY A 27 15.44 -22.63 -20.22
N LYS A 28 14.62 -22.02 -21.08
CA LYS A 28 14.65 -20.58 -21.35
C LYS A 28 13.97 -19.75 -20.26
N LYS A 29 14.24 -18.45 -20.27
CA LYS A 29 13.57 -17.47 -19.42
C LYS A 29 12.94 -16.42 -20.28
N TRP A 30 11.77 -15.97 -19.89
CA TRP A 30 11.00 -15.03 -20.67
C TRP A 30 10.46 -13.92 -19.79
N LEU A 31 10.64 -12.68 -20.22
CA LEU A 31 9.96 -11.54 -19.62
C LEU A 31 8.65 -11.29 -20.36
N VAL A 32 7.56 -11.18 -19.61
CA VAL A 32 6.30 -10.59 -20.09
C VAL A 32 6.04 -9.28 -19.38
N ASN A 33 5.47 -8.30 -20.09
CA ASN A 33 5.03 -7.04 -19.51
C ASN A 33 3.92 -6.41 -20.37
N GLU A 34 3.20 -5.44 -19.81
CA GLU A 34 2.25 -4.61 -20.55
C GLU A 34 3.00 -3.76 -21.59
N LEU A 35 2.37 -3.48 -22.73
CA LEU A 35 2.89 -2.58 -23.75
C LEU A 35 2.11 -1.27 -23.78
N TRP A 36 2.77 -0.18 -23.42
CA TRP A 36 2.19 1.15 -23.39
C TRP A 36 2.28 1.84 -24.75
N ASP A 37 1.14 2.15 -25.38
CA ASP A 37 1.07 2.92 -26.62
C ASP A 37 0.47 4.31 -26.40
N TYR A 38 1.34 5.31 -26.27
CA TYR A 38 0.94 6.71 -26.06
C TYR A 38 0.20 7.34 -27.24
N ARG A 39 0.21 6.71 -28.43
CA ARG A 39 -0.41 7.24 -29.65
C ARG A 39 -1.89 6.91 -29.75
N LEU A 40 -2.38 5.95 -28.96
CA LEU A 40 -3.80 5.62 -28.90
C LEU A 40 -4.61 6.87 -28.53
N ASP A 41 -5.73 7.10 -29.20
CA ASP A 41 -6.60 8.26 -28.98
C ASP A 41 -7.56 8.10 -27.79
N THR A 42 -7.55 6.93 -27.14
CA THR A 42 -8.35 6.65 -25.94
C THR A 42 -7.57 6.91 -24.65
N PRO A 43 -8.25 7.07 -23.49
CA PRO A 43 -7.58 7.10 -22.18
C PRO A 43 -6.86 5.79 -21.83
N ASN A 44 -7.28 4.65 -22.38
CA ASN A 44 -6.55 3.39 -22.22
C ASN A 44 -5.33 3.41 -23.13
N LYS A 45 -4.14 3.33 -22.53
CA LYS A 45 -2.88 3.26 -23.27
C LYS A 45 -2.29 1.85 -23.33
N SER A 46 -2.88 0.89 -22.62
CA SER A 46 -2.48 -0.50 -22.78
C SER A 46 -2.84 -1.00 -24.17
N SER A 47 -1.81 -1.42 -24.88
CA SER A 47 -1.88 -2.07 -26.18
C SER A 47 -1.76 -3.61 -26.06
N GLY A 48 -1.85 -4.18 -24.85
CA GLY A 48 -1.76 -5.63 -24.62
C GLY A 48 -0.39 -6.08 -24.10
N ILE A 49 -0.10 -7.38 -24.23
CA ILE A 49 1.04 -8.03 -23.58
C ILE A 49 2.13 -8.38 -24.59
N VAL A 50 3.37 -8.08 -24.23
CA VAL A 50 4.57 -8.46 -24.98
C VAL A 50 5.41 -9.48 -24.23
N LEU A 51 6.15 -10.28 -25.00
CA LEU A 51 7.05 -11.34 -24.54
C LEU A 51 8.43 -11.15 -25.19
N GLN A 52 9.50 -11.27 -24.40
CA GLN A 52 10.88 -11.30 -24.90
C GLN A 52 11.75 -12.26 -24.09
N GLU A 53 12.69 -12.95 -24.74
CA GLU A 53 13.61 -13.88 -24.07
C GLU A 53 14.56 -13.09 -23.15
N TYR A 54 14.81 -13.60 -21.95
CA TYR A 54 15.82 -13.10 -21.03
C TYR A 54 17.02 -14.05 -21.00
N ASP A 55 18.17 -13.55 -21.44
CA ASP A 55 19.43 -14.26 -21.36
C ASP A 55 20.08 -14.03 -19.98
N ALA A 56 20.07 -15.06 -19.14
CA ALA A 56 20.60 -14.99 -17.78
C ALA A 56 22.13 -14.88 -17.72
N GLU A 57 22.85 -15.36 -18.74
CA GLU A 57 24.31 -15.24 -18.81
C GLU A 57 24.71 -13.82 -19.21
N LYS A 58 24.06 -13.28 -20.24
CA LYS A 58 24.28 -11.92 -20.72
C LYS A 58 23.59 -10.85 -19.87
N LYS A 59 22.70 -11.25 -18.94
CA LYS A 59 21.92 -10.37 -18.06
C LYS A 59 21.14 -9.29 -18.84
N LYS A 60 20.46 -9.69 -19.91
CA LYS A 60 19.68 -8.77 -20.75
C LYS A 60 18.55 -9.49 -21.48
N LEU A 61 17.60 -8.70 -21.98
CA LEU A 61 16.65 -9.20 -22.95
C LEU A 61 17.34 -9.40 -24.31
N ASP A 62 17.03 -10.49 -24.99
CA ASP A 62 17.63 -10.88 -26.27
C ASP A 62 16.55 -11.34 -27.25
N GLY A 63 16.84 -11.22 -28.55
CA GLY A 63 15.92 -11.64 -29.61
C GLY A 63 14.68 -10.74 -29.81
N PRO A 64 13.73 -11.20 -30.65
CA PRO A 64 12.55 -10.41 -31.04
C PRO A 64 11.54 -10.26 -29.90
N ILE A 65 10.74 -9.19 -29.98
CA ILE A 65 9.60 -8.93 -29.10
C ILE A 65 8.34 -9.47 -29.79
N TYR A 66 7.58 -10.30 -29.09
CA TYR A 66 6.31 -10.84 -29.56
C TYR A 66 5.16 -10.18 -28.83
N LYS A 67 4.20 -9.61 -29.56
CA LYS A 67 2.91 -9.21 -28.99
C LYS A 67 2.01 -10.45 -28.93
N ILE A 68 1.85 -11.02 -27.75
CA ILE A 68 1.24 -12.35 -27.57
C ILE A 68 -0.26 -12.30 -27.24
N PHE A 69 -0.74 -11.17 -26.72
CA PHE A 69 -2.15 -10.98 -26.40
C PHE A 69 -2.53 -9.50 -26.53
N ALA A 70 -3.66 -9.22 -27.17
CA ALA A 70 -4.13 -7.85 -27.39
C ALA A 70 -5.04 -7.32 -26.27
N GLY A 71 -5.53 -8.19 -25.39
CA GLY A 71 -6.59 -7.88 -24.44
C GLY A 71 -7.98 -8.28 -24.93
N THR A 72 -8.97 -8.10 -24.06
CA THR A 72 -10.41 -8.26 -24.34
C THR A 72 -11.10 -6.89 -24.45
N GLU A 73 -12.41 -6.88 -24.59
CA GLU A 73 -13.24 -5.67 -24.52
C GLU A 73 -13.17 -4.96 -23.16
N LEU A 74 -12.71 -5.63 -22.09
CA LEU A 74 -12.52 -5.01 -20.78
C LEU A 74 -11.39 -3.95 -20.78
N ALA A 75 -10.48 -4.03 -21.76
CA ALA A 75 -9.35 -3.12 -21.92
C ALA A 75 -8.42 -3.07 -20.69
N LYS A 76 -7.45 -2.14 -20.70
CA LYS A 76 -6.45 -1.96 -19.62
C LYS A 76 -5.76 -3.28 -19.24
N THR A 77 -5.38 -4.05 -20.25
CA THR A 77 -4.74 -5.35 -20.10
C THR A 77 -3.33 -5.18 -19.54
N GLU A 78 -3.10 -5.67 -18.33
CA GLU A 78 -1.87 -5.51 -17.56
C GLU A 78 -1.57 -6.77 -16.75
N ALA A 79 -0.61 -6.72 -15.82
CA ALA A 79 -0.28 -7.81 -14.90
C ALA A 79 -0.10 -9.22 -15.54
N PRO A 80 0.70 -9.37 -16.63
CA PRO A 80 0.84 -10.66 -17.28
C PRO A 80 1.63 -11.65 -16.42
N HIS A 81 1.09 -12.84 -16.23
CA HIS A 81 1.80 -13.99 -15.64
C HIS A 81 1.65 -15.23 -16.51
N LEU A 82 2.77 -15.92 -16.77
CA LEU A 82 2.78 -17.16 -17.52
C LEU A 82 2.90 -18.38 -16.61
N TYR A 83 2.15 -19.42 -16.95
CA TYR A 83 2.20 -20.74 -16.32
C TYR A 83 2.23 -21.82 -17.39
N PHE A 84 2.99 -22.90 -17.19
CA PHE A 84 2.96 -24.06 -18.08
C PHE A 84 2.28 -25.24 -17.40
N ARG A 85 1.25 -25.82 -18.05
CA ARG A 85 0.53 -26.99 -17.54
C ARG A 85 -0.13 -27.75 -18.69
N ASN A 86 -0.08 -29.09 -18.66
CA ASN A 86 -0.75 -29.98 -19.62
C ASN A 86 -0.49 -29.62 -21.10
N GLY A 87 0.75 -29.22 -21.41
CA GLY A 87 1.14 -28.86 -22.77
C GLY A 87 0.51 -27.55 -23.26
N TYR A 88 0.12 -26.65 -22.35
CA TYR A 88 -0.34 -25.30 -22.63
C TYR A 88 0.48 -24.28 -21.83
N TYR A 89 0.75 -23.14 -22.46
CA TYR A 89 1.15 -21.91 -21.79
C TYR A 89 -0.12 -21.14 -21.47
N TYR A 90 -0.40 -20.94 -20.18
CA TYR A 90 -1.47 -20.07 -19.71
C TYR A 90 -0.93 -18.67 -19.50
N LEU A 91 -1.65 -17.68 -20.00
CA LEU A 91 -1.43 -16.27 -19.74
C LEU A 91 -2.57 -15.76 -18.86
N MET A 92 -2.24 -15.38 -17.63
CA MET A 92 -3.12 -14.64 -16.74
C MET A 92 -2.82 -13.14 -16.88
N THR A 93 -3.86 -12.31 -16.91
CA THR A 93 -3.76 -10.84 -16.98
C THR A 93 -4.79 -10.19 -16.08
N ALA A 94 -4.53 -8.95 -15.67
CA ALA A 94 -5.55 -8.06 -15.14
C ALA A 94 -6.16 -7.23 -16.26
N GLU A 95 -7.46 -6.98 -16.19
CA GLU A 95 -8.18 -6.11 -17.15
C GLU A 95 -9.22 -5.23 -16.43
N GLY A 96 -9.80 -4.27 -17.15
CA GLY A 96 -10.79 -3.31 -16.61
C GLY A 96 -10.18 -2.19 -15.75
N GLY A 97 -8.90 -2.32 -15.40
CA GLY A 97 -8.14 -1.44 -14.54
C GLY A 97 -8.50 -1.60 -13.07
N THR A 98 -7.56 -1.25 -12.18
CA THR A 98 -7.62 -1.46 -10.73
C THR A 98 -8.74 -0.74 -9.94
N GLY A 99 -9.77 -0.21 -10.62
CA GLY A 99 -10.99 0.35 -10.01
C GLY A 99 -12.17 -0.63 -10.05
N ARG A 100 -13.40 -0.12 -10.14
CA ARG A 100 -14.61 -0.96 -10.09
C ARG A 100 -14.71 -2.03 -11.18
N GLY A 101 -14.10 -1.80 -12.35
CA GLY A 101 -14.12 -2.76 -13.47
C GLY A 101 -13.08 -3.88 -13.39
N HIS A 102 -12.25 -3.90 -12.34
CA HIS A 102 -11.11 -4.80 -12.25
C HIS A 102 -11.53 -6.26 -12.37
N SER A 103 -10.74 -7.02 -13.13
CA SER A 103 -10.99 -8.43 -13.41
C SER A 103 -9.68 -9.21 -13.60
N VAL A 104 -9.74 -10.53 -13.45
CA VAL A 104 -8.70 -11.47 -13.91
C VAL A 104 -9.17 -12.15 -15.19
N THR A 105 -8.32 -12.15 -16.21
CA THR A 105 -8.54 -12.83 -17.50
C THR A 105 -7.48 -13.90 -17.69
N VAL A 106 -7.90 -15.09 -18.15
CA VAL A 106 -7.01 -16.21 -18.45
C VAL A 106 -7.15 -16.60 -19.91
N CYS A 107 -6.02 -16.80 -20.58
CA CYS A 107 -5.93 -17.34 -21.92
C CYS A 107 -4.93 -18.51 -21.95
N ARG A 108 -4.91 -19.33 -23.00
CA ARG A 108 -3.89 -20.37 -23.17
C ARG A 108 -3.43 -20.52 -24.62
N ALA A 109 -2.23 -21.05 -24.82
CA ALA A 109 -1.67 -21.33 -26.14
C ALA A 109 -0.81 -22.60 -26.14
N LYS A 110 -0.66 -23.25 -27.30
CA LYS A 110 0.29 -24.36 -27.48
C LYS A 110 1.74 -23.89 -27.66
N ASN A 111 1.93 -22.70 -28.20
CA ASN A 111 3.24 -22.05 -28.31
C ASN A 111 3.26 -20.83 -27.38
N ILE A 112 4.39 -20.56 -26.73
CA ILE A 112 4.55 -19.41 -25.84
C ILE A 112 4.34 -18.06 -26.57
N THR A 113 4.59 -18.03 -27.88
CA THR A 113 4.36 -16.85 -28.74
C THR A 113 2.92 -16.75 -29.26
N GLY A 114 2.04 -17.66 -28.86
CA GLY A 114 0.62 -17.69 -29.25
C GLY A 114 0.31 -18.45 -30.54
N PRO A 115 -0.88 -18.22 -31.13
CA PRO A 115 -1.93 -17.34 -30.61
C PRO A 115 -2.54 -17.90 -29.31
N TYR A 116 -2.93 -16.99 -28.41
CA TYR A 116 -3.62 -17.33 -27.17
C TYR A 116 -5.14 -17.38 -27.40
N GLU A 117 -5.78 -18.49 -27.05
CA GLU A 117 -7.24 -18.61 -26.98
C GLU A 117 -7.73 -18.10 -25.61
N LEU A 118 -8.79 -17.30 -25.63
CA LEU A 118 -9.45 -16.77 -24.43
C LEU A 118 -10.29 -17.85 -23.76
N ASP A 119 -10.30 -17.88 -22.43
CA ASP A 119 -11.20 -18.73 -21.66
C ASP A 119 -12.67 -18.45 -22.03
N PRO A 120 -13.44 -19.46 -22.49
CA PRO A 120 -14.86 -19.27 -22.80
C PRO A 120 -15.73 -18.81 -21.61
N GLY A 121 -15.22 -18.99 -20.38
CA GLY A 121 -15.87 -18.54 -19.15
C GLY A 121 -15.36 -17.21 -18.60
N PHE A 122 -14.61 -16.41 -19.38
CA PHE A 122 -14.08 -15.13 -18.92
C PHE A 122 -15.18 -14.16 -18.44
N PRO A 123 -14.88 -13.26 -17.46
CA PRO A 123 -13.64 -13.18 -16.69
C PRO A 123 -13.55 -14.29 -15.61
N MET A 124 -12.33 -14.63 -15.18
CA MET A 124 -12.08 -15.67 -14.17
C MET A 124 -12.37 -15.18 -12.73
N LEU A 125 -12.20 -13.89 -12.46
CA LEU A 125 -12.55 -13.25 -11.19
C LEU A 125 -12.96 -11.80 -11.47
N THR A 126 -14.07 -11.36 -10.90
CA THR A 126 -14.44 -9.93 -10.86
C THR A 126 -15.51 -9.63 -9.81
N ALA A 127 -15.45 -8.43 -9.22
CA ALA A 127 -16.50 -7.88 -8.37
C ALA A 127 -17.31 -6.76 -9.05
N SER A 128 -17.06 -6.48 -10.34
CA SER A 128 -17.57 -5.28 -11.02
C SER A 128 -19.09 -5.14 -11.05
N ASP A 129 -19.80 -6.27 -11.15
CA ASP A 129 -21.25 -6.40 -11.20
C ASP A 129 -21.85 -6.87 -9.86
N LYS A 130 -21.06 -6.84 -8.78
CA LYS A 130 -21.39 -7.43 -7.48
C LYS A 130 -21.33 -6.38 -6.36
N PRO A 131 -22.25 -5.41 -6.32
CA PRO A 131 -22.23 -4.31 -5.34
C PRO A 131 -22.39 -4.78 -3.89
N ALA A 132 -22.93 -5.98 -3.67
CA ALA A 132 -23.07 -6.59 -2.34
C ALA A 132 -21.78 -7.28 -1.83
N SER A 133 -20.78 -7.50 -2.69
CA SER A 133 -19.51 -8.09 -2.26
C SER A 133 -18.75 -7.10 -1.38
N THR A 134 -18.24 -7.57 -0.25
CA THR A 134 -17.35 -6.80 0.64
C THR A 134 -15.97 -6.58 0.01
N LEU A 135 -15.57 -7.48 -0.92
CA LEU A 135 -14.33 -7.42 -1.67
C LEU A 135 -14.58 -6.81 -3.05
N GLN A 136 -14.25 -5.52 -3.20
CA GLN A 136 -14.42 -4.76 -4.43
C GLN A 136 -13.10 -4.63 -5.20
N CYS A 137 -13.17 -4.16 -6.45
CA CYS A 137 -11.99 -3.93 -7.31
C CYS A 137 -11.04 -5.14 -7.42
N THR A 138 -11.60 -6.35 -7.55
CA THR A 138 -10.83 -7.60 -7.51
C THR A 138 -10.14 -7.92 -8.84
N GLY A 139 -8.85 -8.16 -8.80
CA GLY A 139 -8.07 -8.44 -10.01
C GLY A 139 -6.57 -8.56 -9.72
N HIS A 140 -5.74 -8.51 -10.77
CA HIS A 140 -4.28 -8.61 -10.63
C HIS A 140 -3.86 -9.89 -9.90
N GLY A 141 -4.40 -11.02 -10.37
CA GLY A 141 -4.23 -12.33 -9.76
C GLY A 141 -2.88 -12.97 -10.10
N SER A 142 -2.38 -13.84 -9.22
CA SER A 142 -1.25 -14.72 -9.46
C SER A 142 -1.48 -16.08 -8.79
N LEU A 143 -1.03 -17.14 -9.45
CA LEU A 143 -1.25 -18.53 -9.03
C LEU A 143 -0.08 -19.11 -8.25
N VAL A 144 -0.42 -19.96 -7.30
CA VAL A 144 0.50 -20.85 -6.60
C VAL A 144 -0.11 -22.25 -6.52
N GLN A 145 0.72 -23.27 -6.72
CA GLN A 145 0.37 -24.65 -6.43
C GLN A 145 1.04 -25.08 -5.13
N THR A 146 0.26 -25.67 -4.22
CA THR A 146 0.79 -26.24 -2.97
C THR A 146 1.45 -27.59 -3.24
N PRO A 147 2.29 -28.10 -2.31
CA PRO A 147 2.84 -29.46 -2.40
C PRO A 147 1.76 -30.57 -2.45
N SER A 148 0.55 -30.31 -1.94
CA SER A 148 -0.59 -31.24 -2.04
C SER A 148 -1.28 -31.21 -3.40
N GLY A 149 -0.81 -30.37 -4.33
CA GLY A 149 -1.33 -30.25 -5.69
C GLY A 149 -2.51 -29.28 -5.82
N ARG A 150 -2.97 -28.66 -4.73
CA ARG A 150 -4.04 -27.66 -4.73
C ARG A 150 -3.54 -26.34 -5.31
N TRP A 151 -4.45 -25.60 -5.94
CA TRP A 151 -4.13 -24.31 -6.54
C TRP A 151 -4.84 -23.20 -5.79
N TYR A 152 -4.12 -22.10 -5.59
CA TYR A 152 -4.66 -20.88 -5.04
C TYR A 152 -4.29 -19.72 -5.94
N MET A 153 -5.18 -18.73 -5.98
CA MET A 153 -4.92 -17.45 -6.62
C MET A 153 -4.91 -16.36 -5.56
N THR A 154 -3.77 -15.70 -5.39
CA THR A 154 -3.71 -14.41 -4.67
C THR A 154 -4.08 -13.30 -5.63
N TYR A 155 -4.80 -12.28 -5.17
CA TYR A 155 -5.23 -11.15 -5.99
C TYR A 155 -5.41 -9.93 -5.08
N LEU A 156 -5.47 -8.74 -5.69
CA LEU A 156 -5.76 -7.54 -4.92
C LEU A 156 -7.27 -7.28 -4.86
N CYS A 157 -7.71 -6.62 -3.79
CA CYS A 157 -9.07 -6.12 -3.63
C CYS A 157 -9.06 -4.80 -2.84
N THR A 158 -10.23 -4.18 -2.71
CA THR A 158 -10.47 -3.02 -1.83
C THR A 158 -11.71 -3.29 -0.98
N ARG A 159 -11.73 -2.77 0.25
CA ARG A 159 -12.92 -2.78 1.13
C ARG A 159 -13.40 -1.34 1.37
N PRO A 160 -14.18 -0.74 0.45
CA PRO A 160 -14.54 0.67 0.53
C PRO A 160 -15.60 0.95 1.61
N LEU A 161 -15.42 2.03 2.37
CA LEU A 161 -16.44 2.61 3.24
C LEU A 161 -17.04 3.84 2.56
N ASN A 162 -18.35 3.85 2.31
CA ASN A 162 -19.03 4.92 1.55
C ASN A 162 -18.34 5.26 0.22
N GLY A 163 -17.80 4.24 -0.46
CA GLY A 163 -17.06 4.38 -1.71
C GLY A 163 -15.58 4.75 -1.57
N ALA A 164 -15.07 4.99 -0.36
CA ALA A 164 -13.67 5.31 -0.09
C ALA A 164 -12.88 4.09 0.40
N ALA A 165 -11.88 3.66 -0.39
CA ALA A 165 -10.96 2.59 0.00
C ALA A 165 -9.81 3.15 0.87
N ILE A 166 -10.10 3.47 2.13
CA ILE A 166 -9.16 4.10 3.08
C ILE A 166 -7.91 3.24 3.31
N LEU A 167 -8.08 1.91 3.41
CA LEU A 167 -6.99 0.95 3.55
C LEU A 167 -6.19 0.75 2.25
N GLY A 168 -6.66 1.34 1.15
CA GLY A 168 -6.07 1.12 -0.16
C GLY A 168 -6.46 -0.22 -0.76
N ARG A 169 -5.52 -0.79 -1.51
CA ARG A 169 -5.63 -2.15 -2.07
C ARG A 169 -4.99 -3.15 -1.12
N GLU A 170 -5.72 -4.20 -0.81
CA GLU A 170 -5.36 -5.28 0.10
C GLU A 170 -5.19 -6.58 -0.69
N THR A 171 -4.54 -7.58 -0.09
CA THR A 171 -4.36 -8.90 -0.74
C THR A 171 -5.39 -9.89 -0.19
N ALA A 172 -6.06 -10.57 -1.09
CA ALA A 172 -6.96 -11.69 -0.80
C ALA A 172 -6.50 -12.96 -1.55
N ILE A 173 -7.08 -14.10 -1.19
CA ILE A 173 -6.75 -15.41 -1.76
C ILE A 173 -8.03 -16.22 -1.99
N GLN A 174 -8.13 -16.88 -3.14
CA GLN A 174 -9.19 -17.86 -3.46
C GLN A 174 -8.56 -19.21 -3.77
N GLU A 175 -9.22 -20.31 -3.39
CA GLU A 175 -8.90 -21.62 -3.95
C GLU A 175 -9.43 -21.71 -5.38
N VAL A 176 -8.62 -22.27 -6.27
CA VAL A 176 -8.94 -22.45 -7.69
C VAL A 176 -8.68 -23.88 -8.09
N TYR A 177 -9.36 -24.34 -9.14
CA TYR A 177 -9.16 -25.66 -9.68
C TYR A 177 -9.15 -25.65 -11.21
N TRP A 178 -8.56 -26.71 -11.76
CA TRP A 178 -8.52 -26.96 -13.20
C TRP A 178 -9.68 -27.88 -13.58
N THR A 179 -10.51 -27.46 -14.54
CA THR A 179 -11.61 -28.25 -15.09
C THR A 179 -11.10 -29.38 -15.98
N SER A 180 -12.00 -30.32 -16.35
CA SER A 180 -11.64 -31.44 -17.23
C SER A 180 -11.24 -31.02 -18.64
N ASP A 181 -11.66 -29.84 -19.08
CA ASP A 181 -11.25 -29.20 -20.34
C ASP A 181 -10.09 -28.21 -20.15
N ASP A 182 -9.35 -28.32 -19.04
CA ASP A 182 -8.11 -27.62 -18.75
C ASP A 182 -8.25 -26.08 -18.66
N TRP A 183 -9.32 -25.59 -18.04
CA TRP A 183 -9.52 -24.18 -17.70
C TRP A 183 -9.55 -23.95 -16.19
N LEU A 184 -9.23 -22.73 -15.77
CA LEU A 184 -9.13 -22.37 -14.36
C LEU A 184 -10.45 -21.80 -13.85
N ARG A 185 -10.94 -22.28 -12.71
CA ARG A 185 -12.17 -21.76 -12.07
C ARG A 185 -11.95 -21.50 -10.59
N LEU A 186 -12.68 -20.54 -10.04
CA LEU A 186 -12.83 -20.40 -8.59
C LEU A 186 -13.56 -21.64 -8.05
N LYS A 187 -13.18 -22.11 -6.86
CA LYS A 187 -13.78 -23.31 -6.25
C LYS A 187 -15.24 -23.11 -5.85
N ASP A 188 -15.53 -21.99 -5.19
CA ASP A 188 -16.79 -21.79 -4.46
C ASP A 188 -17.77 -20.84 -5.16
N SER A 189 -17.37 -20.25 -6.30
CA SER A 189 -18.22 -19.35 -7.07
C SER A 189 -17.85 -19.37 -8.56
N GLN A 190 -18.66 -18.72 -9.40
CA GLN A 190 -18.33 -18.58 -10.81
C GLN A 190 -17.20 -17.54 -11.02
N THR A 191 -17.41 -16.31 -10.54
CA THR A 191 -16.46 -15.19 -10.69
C THR A 191 -16.37 -14.29 -9.44
N THR A 192 -17.16 -14.58 -8.40
CA THR A 192 -17.27 -13.76 -7.18
C THR A 192 -16.18 -14.11 -6.18
N PRO A 193 -15.40 -13.14 -5.68
CA PRO A 193 -14.52 -13.41 -4.54
C PRO A 193 -15.35 -13.76 -3.28
N MET A 194 -15.04 -14.89 -2.64
CA MET A 194 -15.58 -15.22 -1.32
C MET A 194 -14.83 -14.43 -0.24
N GLU A 195 -15.54 -13.94 0.77
CA GLU A 195 -14.94 -13.20 1.89
C GLU A 195 -14.06 -14.10 2.77
N GLU A 196 -14.52 -15.33 2.98
CA GLU A 196 -13.81 -16.36 3.72
C GLU A 196 -13.68 -17.62 2.86
N ILE A 197 -12.52 -18.27 2.93
CA ILE A 197 -12.26 -19.56 2.29
C ILE A 197 -11.58 -20.50 3.28
N MET A 198 -11.76 -21.80 3.06
CA MET A 198 -11.00 -22.82 3.79
C MET A 198 -9.70 -23.15 3.05
N ILE A 199 -8.57 -22.98 3.73
CA ILE A 199 -7.26 -23.39 3.23
C ILE A 199 -6.86 -24.68 3.93
N GLU A 200 -6.61 -25.74 3.16
CA GLU A 200 -6.13 -27.00 3.72
C GLU A 200 -4.62 -26.96 3.90
N THR A 201 -4.18 -27.27 5.12
CA THR A 201 -2.78 -27.32 5.51
C THR A 201 -2.39 -28.74 5.91
N ASN A 202 -1.13 -29.11 5.66
CA ASN A 202 -0.61 -30.42 6.07
C ASN A 202 -0.37 -30.52 7.58
N GLU A 203 -0.21 -29.37 8.23
CA GLU A 203 0.03 -29.24 9.66
C GLU A 203 -1.03 -28.31 10.25
N GLU A 204 -1.33 -28.47 11.53
CA GLU A 204 -2.21 -27.53 12.24
C GLU A 204 -1.54 -26.15 12.29
N VAL A 205 -2.23 -25.13 11.79
CA VAL A 205 -1.75 -23.75 11.80
C VAL A 205 -2.61 -22.94 12.76
N GLN A 206 -1.99 -22.32 13.76
CA GLN A 206 -2.62 -21.29 14.56
C GLN A 206 -2.46 -19.95 13.83
N GLN A 207 -3.58 -19.35 13.42
CA GLN A 207 -3.56 -18.02 12.82
C GLN A 207 -3.34 -16.97 13.91
N GLU A 208 -2.21 -16.27 13.82
CA GLU A 208 -1.93 -15.11 14.66
C GLU A 208 -2.42 -13.84 13.93
N LYS A 209 -3.47 -13.22 14.47
CA LYS A 209 -3.96 -11.91 14.01
C LYS A 209 -3.38 -10.83 14.93
N ASP A 210 -2.16 -10.39 14.64
CA ASP A 210 -1.54 -9.28 15.38
C ASP A 210 -1.89 -7.95 14.71
N HIS A 211 -2.86 -7.25 15.31
CA HIS A 211 -3.30 -5.91 14.92
C HIS A 211 -2.65 -4.82 15.79
N GLN A 212 -1.64 -5.18 16.58
CA GLN A 212 -0.96 -4.27 17.49
C GLN A 212 0.44 -3.95 16.98
N PHE A 213 0.86 -2.71 17.22
CA PHE A 213 2.21 -2.28 16.99
C PHE A 213 2.62 -1.32 18.10
N MET A 214 3.81 -1.51 18.65
CA MET A 214 4.39 -0.63 19.66
C MET A 214 5.88 -0.53 19.39
N ASP A 215 6.42 0.67 19.35
CA ASP A 215 7.86 0.91 19.30
C ASP A 215 8.23 1.91 20.40
N THR A 216 9.08 1.48 21.34
CA THR A 216 9.68 2.31 22.39
C THR A 216 11.01 2.91 21.94
N PHE A 217 11.43 2.63 20.70
CA PHE A 217 12.67 3.09 20.09
C PHE A 217 13.93 2.67 20.87
N GLU A 218 13.84 1.54 21.59
CA GLU A 218 15.00 0.87 22.16
C GLU A 218 15.71 0.06 21.07
N GLY A 219 16.89 0.53 20.66
CA GLY A 219 17.72 -0.14 19.67
C GLY A 219 17.39 0.26 18.23
N GLU A 220 17.23 -0.72 17.35
CA GLU A 220 16.93 -0.49 15.93
C GLU A 220 15.43 -0.30 15.69
N LEU A 221 15.09 0.53 14.69
CA LEU A 221 13.71 0.74 14.27
C LEU A 221 13.06 -0.57 13.84
N LYS A 222 11.82 -0.80 14.26
CA LYS A 222 11.04 -1.95 13.80
C LYS A 222 10.79 -1.90 12.29
N LYS A 223 10.82 -3.07 11.63
CA LYS A 223 10.68 -3.23 10.17
C LYS A 223 9.35 -2.71 9.58
N ASN A 224 8.33 -2.48 10.41
CA ASN A 224 7.02 -2.00 9.99
C ASN A 224 7.06 -0.52 9.57
N TRP A 225 8.07 0.23 10.02
CA TRP A 225 8.23 1.63 9.68
C TRP A 225 8.55 1.82 8.19
N ASN A 226 7.86 2.79 7.59
CA ASN A 226 8.10 3.25 6.24
C ASN A 226 8.43 4.75 6.28
N ALA A 227 9.24 5.18 5.32
CA ALA A 227 9.48 6.60 5.06
C ALA A 227 9.10 6.93 3.62
N ARG A 228 8.85 8.21 3.35
CA ARG A 228 8.45 8.63 2.01
C ARG A 228 9.68 8.87 1.13
N ARG A 229 9.90 7.97 0.17
CA ARG A 229 10.96 7.97 -0.86
C ARG A 229 12.38 7.81 -0.35
N ILE A 230 12.79 8.56 0.68
CA ILE A 230 14.13 8.51 1.28
C ILE A 230 14.06 7.59 2.49
N LEU A 231 14.89 6.55 2.52
CA LEU A 231 14.93 5.60 3.65
C LEU A 231 15.42 6.28 4.95
N PRO A 232 14.95 5.83 6.12
CA PRO A 232 15.48 6.26 7.40
C PRO A 232 16.99 6.03 7.48
N ASN A 233 17.72 7.05 7.91
CA ASN A 233 19.15 6.98 8.19
C ASN A 233 19.50 7.90 9.36
N ALA A 234 20.73 7.79 9.87
CA ALA A 234 21.19 8.55 11.03
C ALA A 234 21.17 10.07 10.84
N ASP A 235 21.10 10.58 9.60
CA ASP A 235 21.09 12.02 9.35
C ASP A 235 19.74 12.68 9.69
N TRP A 236 18.67 11.90 9.82
CA TRP A 236 17.34 12.42 10.15
C TRP A 236 16.50 11.56 11.08
N CYS A 237 16.86 10.29 11.26
CA CYS A 237 16.12 9.29 12.03
C CYS A 237 17.11 8.55 12.94
N ASP A 238 17.23 9.00 14.19
CA ASP A 238 18.31 8.59 15.09
C ASP A 238 17.77 8.07 16.44
N THR A 239 17.91 6.77 16.68
CA THR A 239 17.55 6.10 17.95
C THR A 239 18.71 6.01 18.94
N LYS A 240 19.90 6.49 18.57
CA LYS A 240 21.15 6.35 19.34
C LYS A 240 21.54 7.61 20.08
N CYS A 241 21.23 8.80 19.54
CA CYS A 241 21.60 10.07 20.17
C CYS A 241 20.97 10.29 21.56
N ARG A 242 19.82 9.64 21.83
CA ARG A 242 19.13 9.65 23.12
C ARG A 242 18.46 8.29 23.34
N PRO A 243 19.10 7.35 24.06
CA PRO A 243 18.53 6.03 24.31
C PRO A 243 17.11 6.09 24.90
N GLY A 244 16.22 5.24 24.39
CA GLY A 244 14.78 5.23 24.74
C GLY A 244 13.96 6.30 24.02
N PHE A 245 14.53 6.99 23.03
CA PHE A 245 13.85 7.94 22.18
C PHE A 245 14.29 7.78 20.73
N LEU A 246 13.37 8.03 19.81
CA LEU A 246 13.67 8.35 18.43
C LEU A 246 13.76 9.87 18.26
N ARG A 247 14.93 10.37 17.88
CA ARG A 247 15.04 11.74 17.37
C ARG A 247 14.71 11.76 15.88
N LEU A 248 13.66 12.50 15.53
CA LEU A 248 13.40 12.91 14.16
C LEU A 248 13.86 14.34 13.94
N ILE A 249 14.78 14.54 13.00
CA ILE A 249 15.25 15.86 12.59
C ILE A 249 14.31 16.38 11.51
N SER A 250 13.95 17.66 11.59
CA SER A 250 13.03 18.32 10.66
C SER A 250 13.39 18.14 9.19
N GLY A 251 12.39 17.80 8.40
CA GLY A 251 12.41 17.85 6.95
C GLY A 251 11.69 19.08 6.40
N GLU A 252 11.40 19.02 5.10
CA GLU A 252 10.57 19.97 4.36
C GLU A 252 9.07 19.81 4.70
N SER A 253 8.20 20.60 4.08
CA SER A 253 6.75 20.58 4.36
C SER A 253 6.07 19.24 4.07
N LEU A 254 4.86 19.06 4.61
CA LEU A 254 3.97 17.91 4.34
C LEU A 254 3.72 17.67 2.85
N GLN A 255 3.79 18.74 2.04
CA GLN A 255 3.53 18.69 0.60
C GLN A 255 4.80 18.47 -0.23
N SER A 256 5.99 18.53 0.39
CA SER A 256 7.24 18.29 -0.32
C SER A 256 7.25 16.89 -0.93
N THR A 257 7.86 16.73 -2.11
CA THR A 257 8.14 15.41 -2.70
C THR A 257 9.57 14.91 -2.47
N PHE A 258 10.38 15.64 -1.70
CA PHE A 258 11.80 15.40 -1.48
C PHE A 258 12.06 14.97 -0.03
N GLU A 259 12.68 15.83 0.79
CA GLU A 259 13.04 15.55 2.19
C GLU A 259 11.86 15.72 3.15
N HIS A 260 10.74 15.03 2.88
CA HIS A 260 9.63 14.91 3.84
C HIS A 260 10.00 13.84 4.89
N HIS A 261 10.50 14.29 6.04
CA HIS A 261 10.87 13.42 7.16
C HIS A 261 9.62 12.97 7.94
N LEU A 262 9.02 11.91 7.42
CA LEU A 262 7.87 11.19 7.94
C LEU A 262 8.29 9.75 8.24
N LEU A 263 7.96 9.25 9.43
CA LEU A 263 8.02 7.83 9.76
C LEU A 263 6.61 7.33 10.07
N ALA A 264 6.12 6.36 9.29
CA ALA A 264 4.73 5.91 9.38
C ALA A 264 4.56 4.41 9.14
N ILE A 265 3.48 3.86 9.68
CA ILE A 265 3.01 2.51 9.39
C ILE A 265 1.70 2.56 8.59
N ARG A 266 1.37 1.47 7.90
CA ARG A 266 0.10 1.34 7.18
C ARG A 266 -1.05 1.27 8.18
N GLN A 267 -2.17 1.92 7.88
CA GLN A 267 -3.43 1.60 8.54
C GLN A 267 -3.92 0.24 8.02
N THR A 268 -4.15 -0.71 8.93
CA THR A 268 -4.61 -2.08 8.59
C THR A 268 -6.03 -2.38 9.07
N ASP A 269 -6.62 -1.45 9.84
CA ASP A 269 -7.91 -1.61 10.51
C ASP A 269 -8.82 -0.42 10.21
N PHE A 270 -10.13 -0.65 10.13
CA PHE A 270 -11.11 0.41 10.07
C PHE A 270 -11.31 1.09 11.41
N THR A 271 -11.06 0.38 12.52
CA THR A 271 -11.14 0.93 13.88
C THR A 271 -9.81 0.72 14.58
N PHE A 272 -9.19 1.79 15.06
CA PHE A 272 -7.92 1.71 15.79
C PHE A 272 -7.71 2.92 16.70
N ASP A 273 -6.81 2.78 17.67
CA ASP A 273 -6.17 3.89 18.36
C ASP A 273 -4.70 3.96 17.96
N ALA A 274 -4.16 5.15 17.72
CA ALA A 274 -2.73 5.37 17.59
C ALA A 274 -2.27 6.50 18.50
N GLU A 275 -1.19 6.30 19.23
CA GLU A 275 -0.70 7.24 20.24
C GLU A 275 0.83 7.38 20.21
N THR A 276 1.30 8.56 20.61
CA THR A 276 2.73 8.86 20.73
C THR A 276 2.96 9.87 21.85
N ALA A 277 4.15 9.85 22.43
CA ALA A 277 4.63 10.87 23.34
C ALA A 277 5.96 11.43 22.84
N PHE A 278 6.12 12.74 22.90
CA PHE A 278 7.33 13.39 22.40
C PHE A 278 7.64 14.72 23.07
N GLU A 279 8.90 15.12 23.00
CA GLU A 279 9.38 16.44 23.39
C GLU A 279 9.69 17.27 22.13
N TYR A 280 9.10 18.46 22.03
CA TYR A 280 9.36 19.41 20.95
C TYR A 280 9.31 20.84 21.47
N MET A 281 10.28 21.67 21.07
CA MET A 281 10.43 23.06 21.50
C MET A 281 10.49 23.98 20.27
N PRO A 282 9.34 24.23 19.60
CA PRO A 282 9.29 25.17 18.49
C PRO A 282 9.48 26.61 18.98
N ASN A 283 10.14 27.44 18.18
CA ASN A 283 10.34 28.86 18.48
C ASN A 283 9.75 29.80 17.42
N ASN A 284 9.11 29.25 16.39
CA ASN A 284 8.40 29.99 15.34
C ASN A 284 7.33 29.08 14.68
N PHE A 285 6.36 29.67 13.98
CA PHE A 285 5.24 28.94 13.38
C PHE A 285 5.64 28.04 12.19
N ASN A 286 6.84 28.22 11.63
CA ASN A 286 7.36 27.37 10.56
C ASN A 286 7.89 26.03 11.07
N GLN A 287 7.86 25.79 12.38
CA GLN A 287 8.31 24.56 13.02
C GLN A 287 7.12 23.74 13.52
N MET A 288 7.06 22.47 13.11
CA MET A 288 5.94 21.58 13.44
C MET A 288 6.44 20.17 13.79
N ALA A 289 5.85 19.53 14.79
CA ALA A 289 6.07 18.10 15.07
C ALA A 289 4.80 17.47 15.64
N GLY A 290 4.47 16.23 15.26
CA GLY A 290 3.25 15.60 15.75
C GLY A 290 2.84 14.32 15.06
N LEU A 291 1.54 14.00 15.16
CA LEU A 291 0.89 12.78 14.70
C LEU A 291 0.11 13.06 13.41
N VAL A 292 0.35 12.28 12.36
CA VAL A 292 -0.21 12.48 11.02
C VAL A 292 -0.94 11.24 10.52
N LEU A 293 -2.11 11.46 9.92
CA LEU A 293 -2.76 10.55 8.99
C LEU A 293 -2.44 11.02 7.57
N TYR A 294 -1.83 10.17 6.75
CA TYR A 294 -1.18 10.58 5.50
C TYR A 294 -1.47 9.61 4.37
N LEU A 295 -2.11 10.10 3.30
CA LEU A 295 -2.23 9.36 2.04
C LEU A 295 -1.12 9.80 1.07
N ASN A 296 -1.04 11.11 0.78
CA ASN A 296 -0.08 11.73 -0.13
C ASN A 296 0.06 13.24 0.14
N GLU A 297 0.87 13.95 -0.65
CA GLU A 297 1.11 15.40 -0.50
C GLU A 297 -0.14 16.27 -0.69
N SER A 298 -1.21 15.71 -1.24
CA SER A 298 -2.47 16.43 -1.46
C SER A 298 -3.53 16.09 -0.41
N ASN A 299 -3.38 14.97 0.33
CA ASN A 299 -4.38 14.45 1.24
C ASN A 299 -3.75 13.94 2.54
N TYR A 300 -3.96 14.69 3.62
CA TYR A 300 -3.45 14.38 4.96
C TYR A 300 -4.23 15.11 6.04
N ILE A 301 -4.16 14.60 7.28
CA ILE A 301 -4.67 15.23 8.49
C ILE A 301 -3.54 15.20 9.53
N TYR A 302 -3.09 16.35 9.98
CA TYR A 302 -1.92 16.48 10.85
C TYR A 302 -2.27 17.27 12.11
N CYS A 303 -2.11 16.65 13.28
CA CYS A 303 -2.22 17.29 14.58
C CYS A 303 -0.82 17.49 15.15
N TYR A 304 -0.43 18.74 15.38
CA TYR A 304 0.97 19.09 15.57
C TYR A 304 1.19 20.19 16.59
N VAL A 305 2.33 20.08 17.28
CA VAL A 305 2.89 21.09 18.15
C VAL A 305 3.67 22.09 17.30
N THR A 306 3.38 23.37 17.47
CA THR A 306 4.04 24.49 16.81
C THR A 306 4.17 25.68 17.78
N TRP A 307 4.50 26.85 17.27
CA TRP A 307 4.58 28.09 18.02
C TRP A 307 3.60 29.13 17.45
N ASN A 308 3.01 29.91 18.35
CA ASN A 308 2.17 31.06 18.06
C ASN A 308 2.68 32.28 18.85
N GLU A 309 2.59 33.45 18.25
CA GLU A 309 3.10 34.72 18.79
C GLU A 309 2.54 35.07 20.16
N ASP A 310 1.24 34.85 20.36
CA ASP A 310 0.54 35.22 21.59
C ASP A 310 0.57 34.09 22.62
N LYS A 311 0.54 32.83 22.17
CA LYS A 311 0.36 31.64 23.03
C LYS A 311 1.64 30.85 23.29
N GLY A 312 2.73 31.16 22.60
CA GLY A 312 3.97 30.40 22.63
C GLY A 312 3.78 29.00 22.03
N LYS A 313 4.36 27.97 22.68
CA LYS A 313 4.18 26.57 22.28
C LYS A 313 2.70 26.20 22.32
N CYS A 314 2.16 25.69 21.21
CA CYS A 314 0.75 25.37 21.11
C CYS A 314 0.49 24.15 20.22
N LEU A 315 -0.67 23.53 20.39
CA LEU A 315 -1.22 22.50 19.51
C LEU A 315 -2.13 23.15 18.46
N ARG A 316 -2.00 22.69 17.22
CA ARG A 316 -2.81 23.06 16.05
C ARG A 316 -3.14 21.82 15.22
N MET A 317 -4.02 21.97 14.25
CA MET A 317 -4.31 20.94 13.26
C MET A 317 -4.45 21.54 11.87
N ILE A 318 -3.97 20.81 10.86
CA ILE A 318 -4.10 21.12 9.45
C ILE A 318 -4.63 19.89 8.73
N GLU A 319 -5.56 20.10 7.82
CA GLU A 319 -6.09 19.09 6.91
C GLU A 319 -5.83 19.56 5.48
N SER A 320 -5.47 18.66 4.59
CA SER A 320 -5.43 18.91 3.15
C SER A 320 -6.35 17.92 2.48
N GLU A 321 -7.21 18.42 1.60
CA GLU A 321 -8.04 17.62 0.71
C GLU A 321 -7.82 18.13 -0.71
N ASN A 322 -7.44 17.24 -1.63
CA ASN A 322 -7.15 17.57 -3.02
C ASN A 322 -6.16 18.76 -3.18
N GLY A 323 -5.18 18.85 -2.29
CA GLY A 323 -4.13 19.89 -2.29
C GLY A 323 -4.55 21.21 -1.65
N VAL A 324 -5.80 21.35 -1.21
CA VAL A 324 -6.28 22.54 -0.49
C VAL A 324 -6.10 22.34 1.00
N ALA A 325 -5.09 23.01 1.56
CA ALA A 325 -4.80 22.95 2.99
C ALA A 325 -5.65 23.95 3.79
N GLN A 326 -6.31 23.46 4.85
CA GLN A 326 -7.09 24.24 5.79
C GLN A 326 -6.55 24.02 7.19
N ILE A 327 -6.24 25.11 7.88
CA ILE A 327 -5.81 25.08 9.28
C ILE A 327 -7.02 25.37 10.15
N GLU A 328 -7.22 24.56 11.18
CA GLU A 328 -8.29 24.79 12.14
C GLU A 328 -8.09 26.11 12.90
N ASP A 329 -9.20 26.72 13.31
CA ASP A 329 -9.26 28.04 13.95
C ASP A 329 -8.89 28.02 15.44
N TRP A 330 -8.94 26.85 16.07
CA TRP A 330 -8.55 26.69 17.46
C TRP A 330 -7.02 26.67 17.64
N THR A 331 -6.58 27.03 18.84
CA THR A 331 -5.17 26.96 19.24
C THR A 331 -5.09 26.70 20.72
N ILE A 332 -4.50 25.56 21.10
CA ILE A 332 -4.40 25.12 22.50
C ILE A 332 -2.98 25.40 22.99
N PRO A 333 -2.75 26.33 23.93
CA PRO A 333 -1.43 26.55 24.50
C PRO A 333 -0.95 25.31 25.26
N LEU A 334 0.35 25.03 25.20
CA LEU A 334 0.99 23.90 25.86
C LEU A 334 2.07 24.42 26.80
N THR A 335 1.95 24.13 28.09
CA THR A 335 2.95 24.47 29.13
C THR A 335 3.96 23.35 29.32
N GLU A 336 3.55 22.12 29.08
CA GLU A 336 4.37 20.94 29.34
C GLU A 336 5.47 20.75 28.29
N LYS A 337 6.65 20.29 28.75
CA LYS A 337 7.76 19.94 27.87
C LYS A 337 7.40 18.75 26.97
N LYS A 338 6.78 17.72 27.57
CA LYS A 338 6.36 16.49 26.91
C LYS A 338 4.89 16.60 26.49
N THR A 339 4.57 16.09 25.30
CA THR A 339 3.23 16.11 24.73
C THR A 339 2.82 14.70 24.34
N PHE A 340 1.60 14.31 24.70
CA PHE A 340 1.02 13.02 24.34
C PHE A 340 -0.16 13.25 23.40
N LEU A 341 -0.07 12.70 22.19
CA LEU A 341 -1.13 12.78 21.19
C LEU A 341 -1.68 11.40 20.91
N LYS A 342 -3.00 11.34 20.68
CA LYS A 342 -3.69 10.13 20.23
C LYS A 342 -4.70 10.47 19.16
N VAL A 343 -4.87 9.58 18.20
CA VAL A 343 -6.05 9.58 17.32
C VAL A 343 -6.83 8.29 17.53
N THR A 344 -8.15 8.43 17.67
CA THR A 344 -9.08 7.30 17.66
C THR A 344 -9.82 7.34 16.34
N VAL A 345 -9.67 6.30 15.54
CA VAL A 345 -10.39 6.13 14.29
C VAL A 345 -11.49 5.09 14.49
N LYS A 346 -12.71 5.45 14.06
CA LYS A 346 -13.87 4.57 14.00
C LYS A 346 -14.45 4.67 12.59
N LYS A 347 -14.11 3.68 11.76
CA LYS A 347 -14.50 3.61 10.35
C LYS A 347 -14.13 4.90 9.62
N GLU A 348 -15.12 5.71 9.22
CA GLU A 348 -14.94 6.93 8.43
C GLU A 348 -14.57 8.17 9.26
N THR A 349 -14.47 8.05 10.58
CA THR A 349 -14.26 9.21 11.48
C THR A 349 -12.98 9.11 12.28
N ALA A 350 -12.23 10.20 12.38
CA ALA A 350 -11.07 10.35 13.25
C ALA A 350 -11.30 11.43 14.31
N GLN A 351 -10.93 11.16 15.56
CA GLN A 351 -10.91 12.13 16.65
C GLN A 351 -9.52 12.18 17.27
N PHE A 352 -8.90 13.36 17.26
CA PHE A 352 -7.64 13.59 17.96
C PHE A 352 -7.88 13.92 19.44
N HIS A 353 -6.89 13.55 20.25
CA HIS A 353 -6.89 13.75 21.69
C HIS A 353 -5.51 14.22 22.16
N LEU A 354 -5.51 15.06 23.19
CA LEU A 354 -4.35 15.49 23.95
C LEU A 354 -4.49 14.95 25.38
N LYS A 355 -3.43 14.36 25.92
CA LYS A 355 -3.43 13.90 27.31
C LYS A 355 -3.18 15.08 28.25
N ASP A 356 -4.00 15.20 29.28
CA ASP A 356 -3.71 16.06 30.42
C ASP A 356 -2.74 15.32 31.35
N VAL A 357 -1.51 15.83 31.48
CA VAL A 357 -0.46 15.20 32.29
C VAL A 357 -0.78 15.24 33.79
N SER A 358 -1.62 16.19 34.24
CA SER A 358 -1.97 16.30 35.65
C SER A 358 -3.03 15.29 36.09
N THR A 359 -3.96 14.95 35.21
CA THR A 359 -5.06 14.02 35.50
C THR A 359 -4.91 12.66 34.82
N GLU A 360 -3.93 12.51 33.92
CA GLU A 360 -3.72 11.34 33.05
C GLU A 360 -4.89 11.06 32.07
N GLU A 361 -5.84 11.99 31.93
CA GLU A 361 -7.02 11.84 31.08
C GLU A 361 -6.77 12.29 29.63
N TRP A 362 -7.39 11.59 28.68
CA TRP A 362 -7.41 11.99 27.28
C TRP A 362 -8.55 12.96 26.99
N LYS A 363 -8.22 14.18 26.57
CA LYS A 363 -9.21 15.22 26.18
C LYS A 363 -9.30 15.32 24.67
N LYS A 364 -10.51 15.38 24.14
CA LYS A 364 -10.75 15.59 22.70
C LYS A 364 -10.20 16.94 22.26
N VAL A 365 -9.60 16.98 21.08
CA VAL A 365 -9.05 18.17 20.45
C VAL A 365 -9.65 18.32 19.06
N GLY A 366 -10.19 19.51 18.78
CA GLY A 366 -10.79 19.83 17.49
C GLY A 366 -12.03 18.99 17.14
N PRO A 367 -12.64 19.25 15.98
CA PRO A 367 -13.76 18.47 15.47
C PRO A 367 -13.32 17.06 15.02
N GLN A 368 -14.30 16.18 14.80
CA GLN A 368 -14.05 14.93 14.10
C GLN A 368 -13.68 15.20 12.64
N LYS A 369 -12.76 14.39 12.11
CA LYS A 369 -12.27 14.51 10.73
C LYS A 369 -12.73 13.33 9.88
N ASN A 370 -12.93 13.60 8.60
CA ASN A 370 -13.44 12.62 7.64
C ASN A 370 -12.28 11.79 7.07
N MET A 371 -12.23 10.51 7.39
CA MET A 371 -11.19 9.60 6.88
C MET A 371 -11.30 9.32 5.39
N CYS A 372 -12.47 9.53 4.76
CA CYS A 372 -12.67 9.23 3.35
C CYS A 372 -11.77 10.07 2.43
N ILE A 373 -11.28 11.24 2.87
CA ILE A 373 -10.31 12.05 2.11
C ILE A 373 -8.95 11.35 1.97
N LEU A 374 -8.67 10.37 2.84
CA LEU A 374 -7.43 9.59 2.87
C LEU A 374 -7.57 8.30 2.06
N SER A 375 -8.26 8.38 0.92
CA SER A 375 -8.43 7.27 -0.02
C SER A 375 -8.11 7.68 -1.46
N GLY A 376 -7.82 6.69 -2.31
CA GLY A 376 -7.52 6.90 -3.72
C GLY A 376 -6.05 6.66 -4.08
N GLY A 377 -5.75 6.74 -5.39
CA GLY A 377 -4.43 6.39 -5.90
C GLY A 377 -4.12 4.90 -5.78
N PHE A 378 -2.83 4.56 -5.58
CA PHE A 378 -2.33 3.18 -5.62
C PHE A 378 -1.72 2.69 -4.30
N THR A 379 -1.82 3.48 -3.23
CA THR A 379 -1.33 3.19 -1.88
C THR A 379 -2.53 2.91 -0.95
N GLY A 380 -2.52 3.44 0.26
CA GLY A 380 -3.57 3.44 1.28
C GLY A 380 -3.15 4.43 2.37
N ASN A 381 -4.01 4.70 3.35
CA ASN A 381 -3.68 5.61 4.44
C ASN A 381 -2.54 5.08 5.32
N PHE A 382 -1.66 5.98 5.74
CA PHE A 382 -0.62 5.74 6.75
C PHE A 382 -0.90 6.56 8.01
N ILE A 383 -0.45 6.05 9.15
CA ILE A 383 -0.45 6.75 10.44
C ILE A 383 0.99 6.82 10.94
N GLY A 384 1.44 7.99 11.35
CA GLY A 384 2.84 8.17 11.73
C GLY A 384 3.16 9.48 12.40
N ILE A 385 4.46 9.73 12.51
CA ILE A 385 5.05 10.89 13.16
C ILE A 385 5.92 11.67 12.17
N ALA A 386 5.86 12.98 12.24
CA ALA A 386 6.58 13.86 11.32
C ALA A 386 7.12 15.09 12.05
N VAL A 387 8.23 15.65 11.53
CA VAL A 387 8.87 16.87 12.01
C VAL A 387 9.25 17.75 10.83
N HIS A 388 8.93 19.04 10.91
CA HIS A 388 9.11 20.03 9.84
C HIS A 388 9.74 21.31 10.40
N ASP A 389 10.62 21.92 9.60
CA ASP A 389 11.14 23.27 9.81
C ASP A 389 11.25 23.98 8.46
N LEU A 390 10.32 24.91 8.21
CA LEU A 390 10.24 25.64 6.94
C LEU A 390 11.18 26.86 6.90
N ASN A 391 11.81 27.22 8.03
CA ASN A 391 12.80 28.30 8.08
C ASN A 391 14.19 27.80 7.72
N LYS A 392 14.54 26.60 8.20
CA LYS A 392 15.87 26.05 8.04
C LYS A 392 15.81 24.55 7.89
N LYS A 393 16.40 24.05 6.80
CA LYS A 393 16.65 22.61 6.60
C LYS A 393 17.34 22.02 7.83
N ARG A 394 16.71 21.02 8.45
CA ARG A 394 17.22 20.34 9.66
C ARG A 394 17.45 21.33 10.82
N GLY A 395 16.62 22.36 10.91
CA GLY A 395 16.73 23.44 11.90
C GLY A 395 16.16 23.11 13.27
N SER A 396 15.22 22.17 13.34
CA SER A 396 14.61 21.66 14.56
C SER A 396 14.61 20.13 14.59
N TYR A 397 14.29 19.55 15.75
CA TYR A 397 14.09 18.10 15.93
C TYR A 397 13.06 17.86 17.03
N ALA A 398 12.40 16.70 17.00
CA ALA A 398 11.57 16.21 18.09
C ALA A 398 12.08 14.85 18.58
N ASP A 399 12.03 14.63 19.89
CA ASP A 399 12.39 13.35 20.52
C ASP A 399 11.11 12.60 20.87
N PHE A 400 10.78 11.55 20.12
CA PHE A 400 9.64 10.67 20.34
C PHE A 400 10.04 9.53 21.28
N GLU A 401 9.30 9.35 22.36
CA GLU A 401 9.55 8.28 23.36
C GLU A 401 8.95 6.94 22.90
N PHE A 402 7.77 6.99 22.28
CA PHE A 402 7.14 5.80 21.73
C PHE A 402 6.16 6.13 20.61
N PHE A 403 5.80 5.11 19.84
CA PHE A 403 4.61 5.11 19.01
C PHE A 403 3.87 3.79 19.18
N LYS A 404 2.55 3.87 19.33
CA LYS A 404 1.67 2.72 19.46
C LYS A 404 0.53 2.82 18.45
N TYR A 405 0.14 1.66 17.95
CA TYR A 405 -1.06 1.43 17.17
C TYR A 405 -1.76 0.19 17.72
N ASP A 406 -3.06 0.30 17.95
CA ASP A 406 -3.91 -0.75 18.50
C ASP A 406 -5.14 -0.87 17.60
N GLY A 407 -5.08 -1.79 16.65
CA GLY A 407 -6.19 -2.14 15.75
C GLY A 407 -7.27 -2.91 16.49
N LYS A 408 -8.53 -2.61 16.19
CA LYS A 408 -9.72 -3.06 16.94
C LYS A 408 -10.75 -3.76 16.06
N ASP A 409 -10.44 -4.07 14.81
CA ASP A 409 -11.37 -4.77 13.91
C ASP A 409 -11.64 -6.22 14.36
N HIS A 410 -10.85 -6.75 15.29
CA HIS A 410 -11.01 -8.08 15.90
C HIS A 410 -11.93 -8.09 17.14
N LEU A 411 -12.35 -6.92 17.63
CA LEU A 411 -13.25 -6.75 18.78
C LEU A 411 -14.68 -6.50 18.30
#